data_AF-A0A3S1FFL2-F1
#
_entry.id   AF-A0A3S1FFL2-F1
#
_cell.length_a   1.000
_cell.length_b   1.000
_cell.length_c   1.000
_cell.angle_alpha   90.00
_cell.angle_beta   90.00
_cell.angle_gamma   90.00
#
_symmetry.space_group_name_H-M   'P 1'
#
loop_
_entity.id
_entity.type
_entity.pdbx_description
1 polymer ?
#
loop_
_entity_poly.entity_id
_entity_poly.type
_entity_poly.pdbx_seq_one_letter_code
_entity_poly.pdbx_strand_id
1 'polypeptide(L)'
;EPPLDRAFFLSPAVIWNSVFGQNGALTTALLIGGLAVAPRRPVLAGILFGLLTIKPHLGILVPFCLLASGNWRAILAAIGTAVVIAVATGLFFGFDVWRLFLTETRPLMTAIMEAPYPQPYQYNAITVFFTARAIGLGLAAAYGVQAVATVVSIAVAVWLWWPGRQVSHQERVALTAVLAILATPYGYTYDTIGLAVAVAMLAAMTSRPPRLMLAVCWLWPFVGHFFTWGGYCVAVLIPLFLAAWMLFSIWTRSRKAEVSGEPSLA
;
A
#
# COMPACT_ATOMS: atom_id res chain seq x y z
N GLU A 1 -1.26 18.88 23.31
CA GLU A 1 -1.25 18.55 21.87
C GLU A 1 -2.66 18.11 21.48
N PRO A 2 -3.24 18.52 20.35
CA PRO A 2 -4.49 17.89 19.91
C PRO A 2 -4.18 16.41 19.72
N PRO A 3 -4.96 15.51 20.33
CA PRO A 3 -4.57 14.12 20.36
C PRO A 3 -4.66 13.56 18.92
N LEU A 4 -3.58 12.89 18.50
CA LEU A 4 -3.37 12.35 17.14
C LEU A 4 -4.53 11.44 16.69
N ASP A 5 -5.26 10.86 17.64
CA ASP A 5 -6.47 10.08 17.44
C ASP A 5 -7.57 10.87 16.71
N ARG A 6 -7.88 12.10 17.14
CA ARG A 6 -8.93 12.95 16.55
C ARG A 6 -8.57 13.40 15.14
N ALA A 7 -7.29 13.69 14.90
CA ALA A 7 -6.80 14.04 13.56
C ALA A 7 -6.99 12.87 12.59
N PHE A 8 -6.77 11.62 13.04
CA PHE A 8 -6.93 10.43 12.21
C PHE A 8 -8.39 10.14 11.83
N PHE A 9 -9.32 10.21 12.79
CA PHE A 9 -10.76 10.01 12.53
C PHE A 9 -11.34 11.06 11.59
N LEU A 10 -10.78 12.27 11.58
CA LEU A 10 -11.16 13.36 10.67
C LEU A 10 -10.27 13.41 9.41
N SER A 11 -9.41 12.40 9.19
CA SER A 11 -8.57 12.39 8.00
C SER A 11 -9.42 12.31 6.74
N PRO A 12 -9.06 13.01 5.66
CA PRO A 12 -9.89 12.99 4.46
C PRO A 12 -9.99 11.61 3.81
N ALA A 13 -8.99 10.74 4.01
CA ALA A 13 -9.05 9.36 3.59
C ALA A 13 -10.13 8.56 4.33
N VAL A 14 -10.27 8.76 5.65
CA VAL A 14 -11.33 8.12 6.46
C VAL A 14 -12.71 8.67 6.08
N ILE A 15 -12.82 9.97 5.80
CA ILE A 15 -14.06 10.58 5.32
C ILE A 15 -14.49 9.93 4.01
N TRP A 16 -13.61 9.86 3.00
CA TRP A 16 -13.96 9.22 1.72
C TRP A 16 -14.29 7.75 1.88
N ASN A 17 -13.51 7.03 2.68
CA ASN A 17 -13.78 5.63 2.95
C ASN A 17 -15.17 5.41 3.59
N SER A 18 -15.58 6.28 4.50
CA SER A 18 -16.90 6.25 5.14
C SER A 18 -18.01 6.65 4.17
N VAL A 19 -17.82 7.73 3.40
CA VAL A 19 -18.79 8.22 2.39
C VAL A 19 -19.07 7.15 1.34
N PHE A 20 -18.03 6.44 0.88
CA PHE A 20 -18.19 5.36 -0.10
C PHE A 20 -18.63 4.02 0.51
N GLY A 21 -18.72 3.90 1.85
CA GLY A 21 -19.02 2.63 2.52
C GLY A 21 -17.98 1.53 2.25
N GLN A 22 -16.72 1.92 2.05
CA GLN A 22 -15.64 1.05 1.59
C GLN A 22 -14.84 0.46 2.76
N ASN A 23 -14.01 -0.54 2.49
CA ASN A 23 -13.25 -1.28 3.51
C ASN A 23 -11.77 -0.86 3.67
N GLY A 24 -11.37 0.32 3.17
CA GLY A 24 -10.00 0.83 3.21
C GLY A 24 -9.41 0.93 4.63
N ALA A 25 -10.21 1.26 5.64
CA ALA A 25 -9.75 1.28 7.03
C ALA A 25 -9.36 -0.12 7.52
N LEU A 26 -10.21 -1.11 7.23
CA LEU A 26 -9.96 -2.51 7.59
C LEU A 26 -8.70 -3.04 6.89
N THR A 27 -8.58 -2.87 5.56
CA THR A 27 -7.42 -3.37 4.83
C THR A 27 -6.13 -2.67 5.20
N THR A 28 -6.19 -1.38 5.54
CA THR A 28 -5.05 -0.65 6.09
C THR A 28 -4.63 -1.22 7.45
N ALA A 29 -5.58 -1.48 8.35
CA ALA A 29 -5.29 -2.06 9.65
C ALA A 29 -4.66 -3.45 9.53
N LEU A 30 -5.14 -4.28 8.59
CA LEU A 30 -4.57 -5.60 8.30
C LEU A 30 -3.13 -5.49 7.76
N LEU A 31 -2.89 -4.63 6.77
CA LEU A 31 -1.56 -4.45 6.15
C LEU A 31 -0.56 -3.84 7.13
N ILE A 32 -0.84 -2.64 7.64
CA ILE A 32 0.09 -1.89 8.49
C ILE A 32 0.22 -2.56 9.85
N GLY A 33 -0.88 -3.05 10.43
CA GLY A 33 -0.85 -3.80 11.69
C GLY A 33 -0.04 -5.08 11.57
N GLY A 34 -0.22 -5.83 10.48
CA GLY A 34 0.59 -7.02 10.19
C GLY A 34 2.07 -6.71 10.10
N LEU A 35 2.47 -5.69 9.32
CA LEU A 35 3.86 -5.27 9.19
C LEU A 35 4.44 -4.77 10.52
N ALA A 36 3.66 -4.04 11.31
CA ALA A 36 4.07 -3.51 12.61
C ALA A 36 4.39 -4.62 13.62
N VAL A 37 3.55 -5.67 13.69
CA VAL A 37 3.72 -6.74 14.68
C VAL A 37 4.60 -7.90 14.20
N ALA A 38 4.92 -7.97 12.90
CA ALA A 38 5.68 -9.08 12.30
C ALA A 38 6.98 -9.49 13.04
N PRO A 39 7.83 -8.55 13.54
CA PRO A 39 9.06 -8.94 14.24
C PRO A 39 8.82 -9.60 15.60
N ARG A 40 7.74 -9.23 16.30
CA ARG A 40 7.49 -9.66 17.69
C ARG A 40 6.39 -10.72 17.82
N ARG A 41 5.42 -10.71 16.91
CA ARG A 41 4.24 -11.59 16.90
C ARG A 41 3.99 -12.11 15.48
N PRO A 42 4.89 -12.96 14.95
CA PRO A 42 4.85 -13.38 13.56
C PRO A 42 3.57 -14.14 13.20
N VAL A 43 3.01 -14.93 14.12
CA VAL A 43 1.73 -15.65 13.88
C VAL A 43 0.57 -14.67 13.72
N LEU A 44 0.46 -13.67 14.61
CA LEU A 44 -0.57 -12.63 14.50
C LEU A 44 -0.41 -11.84 13.20
N ALA A 45 0.81 -11.47 12.83
CA ALA A 45 1.08 -10.82 11.55
C ALA A 45 0.59 -11.66 10.37
N GLY A 46 0.91 -12.96 10.37
CA GLY A 46 0.42 -13.90 9.37
C GLY A 46 -1.11 -13.96 9.30
N ILE A 47 -1.81 -14.01 10.44
CA ILE A 47 -3.28 -13.96 10.47
C ILE A 47 -3.81 -12.68 9.81
N LEU A 48 -3.24 -11.52 10.16
CA LEU A 48 -3.64 -10.23 9.57
C LEU A 48 -3.41 -10.21 8.05
N PHE A 49 -2.28 -10.73 7.57
CA PHE A 49 -1.99 -10.84 6.14
C PHE A 49 -2.87 -11.87 5.42
N GLY A 50 -3.22 -12.98 6.05
CA GLY A 50 -4.15 -13.96 5.50
C GLY A 50 -5.57 -13.39 5.36
N LEU A 51 -6.03 -12.61 6.34
CA LEU A 51 -7.31 -11.89 6.26
C LEU A 51 -7.29 -10.81 5.15
N LEU A 52 -6.13 -10.21 4.87
CA LEU A 52 -5.97 -9.22 3.79
C LEU A 52 -6.23 -9.81 2.39
N THR A 53 -6.32 -11.14 2.25
CA THR A 53 -6.72 -11.78 0.98
C THR A 53 -8.12 -11.38 0.48
N ILE A 54 -8.93 -10.72 1.32
CA ILE A 54 -10.15 -10.01 0.87
C ILE A 54 -9.86 -8.91 -0.17
N LYS A 55 -8.66 -8.32 -0.16
CA LYS A 55 -8.11 -7.41 -1.17
C LYS A 55 -6.62 -7.74 -1.40
N PRO A 56 -6.32 -8.82 -2.14
CA PRO A 56 -4.97 -9.38 -2.19
C PRO A 56 -3.95 -8.44 -2.85
N HIS A 57 -4.40 -7.57 -3.76
CA HIS A 57 -3.54 -6.61 -4.44
C HIS A 57 -2.93 -5.54 -3.50
N LEU A 58 -3.60 -5.22 -2.38
CA LEU A 58 -3.02 -4.32 -1.35
C LEU A 58 -1.89 -4.99 -0.57
N GLY A 59 -1.87 -6.33 -0.53
CA GLY A 59 -0.84 -7.13 0.11
C GLY A 59 0.28 -7.59 -0.82
N ILE A 60 0.37 -7.10 -2.06
CA ILE A 60 1.27 -7.65 -3.10
C ILE A 60 2.76 -7.65 -2.69
N LEU A 61 3.18 -6.72 -1.83
CA LEU A 61 4.56 -6.63 -1.33
C LEU A 61 4.83 -7.53 -0.11
N VAL A 62 3.80 -7.96 0.61
CA VAL A 62 3.93 -8.71 1.88
C VAL A 62 4.78 -9.97 1.73
N PRO A 63 4.58 -10.85 0.71
CA PRO A 63 5.40 -12.04 0.56
C PRO A 63 6.90 -11.71 0.46
N PHE A 64 7.25 -10.66 -0.29
CA PHE A 64 8.63 -10.24 -0.49
C PHE A 64 9.24 -9.66 0.79
N CYS A 65 8.49 -8.86 1.56
CA CYS A 65 8.94 -8.37 2.86
C CYS A 65 9.23 -9.52 3.84
N LEU A 66 8.35 -10.53 3.89
CA LEU A 66 8.50 -11.66 4.80
C LEU A 66 9.63 -12.61 4.38
N LEU A 67 9.79 -12.86 3.09
CA LEU A 67 10.90 -13.65 2.56
C LEU A 67 12.23 -12.94 2.81
N ALA A 68 12.33 -11.64 2.51
CA ALA A 68 13.54 -10.85 2.74
C ALA A 68 13.93 -10.80 4.22
N SER A 69 12.95 -10.76 5.12
CA SER A 69 13.20 -10.77 6.57
C SER A 69 13.32 -12.17 7.19
N GLY A 70 13.18 -13.24 6.40
CA GLY A 70 13.26 -14.63 6.87
C GLY A 70 12.11 -15.04 7.83
N ASN A 71 10.97 -14.36 7.78
CA ASN A 71 9.87 -14.55 8.73
C ASN A 71 8.92 -15.69 8.33
N TRP A 72 9.44 -16.91 8.30
CA TRP A 72 8.71 -18.12 7.90
C TRP A 72 7.45 -18.38 8.72
N ARG A 73 7.47 -18.04 10.02
CA ARG A 73 6.31 -18.20 10.91
C ARG A 73 5.13 -17.34 10.45
N ALA A 74 5.38 -16.10 10.01
CA ALA A 74 4.35 -15.24 9.47
C ALA A 74 3.85 -15.74 8.11
N ILE A 75 4.74 -16.24 7.24
CA ILE A 75 4.36 -16.83 5.94
C ILE A 75 3.41 -18.02 6.13
N LEU A 76 3.79 -18.98 6.97
CA LEU A 76 2.98 -20.17 7.23
C LEU A 76 1.63 -19.82 7.86
N ALA A 77 1.60 -18.86 8.80
CA ALA A 77 0.36 -18.40 9.41
C ALA A 77 -0.55 -17.66 8.40
N ALA A 78 0.01 -16.88 7.47
CA ALA A 78 -0.74 -16.23 6.40
C ALA A 78 -1.34 -17.24 5.42
N ILE A 79 -0.55 -18.23 4.99
CA ILE A 79 -1.03 -19.34 4.15
C ILE A 79 -2.15 -20.09 4.86
N GLY A 80 -1.94 -20.51 6.11
CA GLY A 80 -2.95 -21.22 6.89
C GLY A 80 -4.24 -20.43 7.05
N THR A 81 -4.15 -19.14 7.35
CA THR A 81 -5.32 -18.26 7.48
C THR A 81 -6.07 -18.11 6.16
N ALA A 82 -5.35 -17.90 5.05
CA ALA A 82 -5.97 -17.80 3.73
C ALA A 82 -6.66 -19.11 3.31
N VAL A 83 -6.05 -20.27 3.59
CA VAL A 83 -6.64 -21.59 3.33
C VAL A 83 -7.90 -21.79 4.17
N VAL A 84 -7.89 -21.43 5.45
CA VAL A 84 -9.08 -21.53 6.31
C VAL A 84 -10.23 -20.67 5.76
N ILE A 85 -9.95 -19.44 5.33
CA ILE A 85 -10.96 -18.56 4.73
C ILE A 85 -11.50 -19.13 3.42
N ALA A 86 -10.62 -19.69 2.57
CA ALA A 86 -11.02 -20.29 1.30
C ALA A 86 -11.90 -21.54 1.53
N VAL A 87 -11.50 -22.43 2.44
CA VAL A 87 -12.30 -23.62 2.77
C VAL A 87 -13.63 -23.21 3.39
N ALA A 88 -13.64 -22.26 4.32
CA ALA A 88 -14.87 -21.75 4.92
C ALA A 88 -15.82 -21.17 3.86
N THR A 89 -15.31 -20.35 2.93
CA THR A 89 -16.10 -19.81 1.80
C THR A 89 -16.74 -20.93 0.98
N GLY A 90 -15.98 -21.99 0.65
CA GLY A 90 -16.50 -23.15 -0.07
C GLY A 90 -17.56 -23.94 0.72
N LEU A 91 -17.43 -24.03 2.04
CA LEU A 91 -18.40 -24.71 2.91
C LEU A 91 -19.70 -23.92 3.07
N PHE A 92 -19.63 -22.59 3.19
CA PHE A 92 -20.81 -21.74 3.38
C PHE A 92 -21.59 -21.47 2.08
N PHE A 93 -20.90 -21.32 0.95
CA PHE A 93 -21.52 -20.91 -0.32
C PHE A 93 -21.48 -21.99 -1.41
N GLY A 94 -20.89 -23.15 -1.13
CA GLY A 94 -20.62 -24.20 -2.11
C GLY A 94 -19.28 -24.02 -2.84
N PHE A 95 -18.59 -25.10 -3.15
CA PHE A 95 -17.25 -25.03 -3.78
C PHE A 95 -17.24 -24.55 -5.24
N ASP A 96 -18.39 -24.50 -5.90
CA ASP A 96 -18.50 -23.98 -7.27
C ASP A 96 -18.19 -22.47 -7.36
N VAL A 97 -18.23 -21.74 -6.24
CA VAL A 97 -17.80 -20.33 -6.16
C VAL A 97 -16.37 -20.11 -6.68
N TRP A 98 -15.48 -21.10 -6.53
CA TRP A 98 -14.10 -20.99 -7.04
C TRP A 98 -14.04 -21.08 -8.55
N ARG A 99 -14.88 -21.91 -9.16
CA ARG A 99 -15.05 -21.96 -10.62
C ARG A 99 -15.63 -20.65 -11.12
N LEU A 100 -16.72 -20.17 -10.52
CA LEU A 100 -17.38 -18.91 -10.88
C LEU A 100 -16.46 -17.69 -10.69
N PHE A 101 -15.59 -17.71 -9.68
CA PHE A 101 -14.56 -16.67 -9.53
C PHE A 101 -13.63 -16.62 -10.74
N LEU A 102 -13.21 -17.78 -11.26
CA LEU A 102 -12.31 -17.88 -12.39
C LEU A 102 -12.99 -17.62 -13.75
N THR A 103 -14.24 -18.04 -13.92
CA THR A 103 -14.98 -17.91 -15.19
C THR A 103 -15.77 -16.61 -15.31
N GLU A 104 -16.24 -16.03 -14.21
CA GLU A 104 -17.08 -14.82 -14.22
C GLU A 104 -16.35 -13.62 -13.61
N THR A 105 -15.93 -13.74 -12.34
CA THR A 105 -15.46 -12.58 -11.57
C THR A 105 -14.14 -12.04 -12.10
N ARG A 106 -13.16 -12.91 -12.34
CA ARG A 106 -11.84 -12.50 -12.85
C ARG A 106 -11.95 -11.89 -14.25
N PRO A 107 -12.64 -12.50 -15.24
CA PRO A 107 -12.84 -11.86 -16.55
C PRO A 107 -13.55 -10.52 -16.46
N LEU A 108 -14.57 -10.39 -15.61
CA LEU A 108 -15.25 -9.11 -15.38
C LEU A 108 -14.29 -8.04 -14.82
N MET A 109 -13.48 -8.39 -13.82
CA MET A 109 -12.46 -7.48 -13.25
C MET A 109 -11.43 -7.07 -14.31
N THR A 110 -10.99 -7.99 -15.17
CA THR A 110 -10.10 -7.68 -16.30
C THR A 110 -10.79 -6.73 -17.28
N ALA A 111 -12.04 -6.99 -17.66
CA ALA A 111 -12.79 -6.14 -18.58
C ALA A 111 -12.97 -4.70 -18.03
N ILE A 112 -13.22 -4.55 -16.73
CA ILE A 112 -13.28 -3.24 -16.05
C ILE A 112 -11.95 -2.49 -16.14
N MET A 113 -10.83 -3.21 -15.96
CA MET A 113 -9.48 -2.63 -16.04
C MET A 113 -9.09 -2.25 -17.47
N GLU A 114 -9.48 -3.08 -18.44
CA GLU A 114 -9.10 -2.93 -19.85
C GLU A 114 -10.10 -2.09 -20.67
N ALA A 115 -11.21 -1.65 -20.05
CA ALA A 115 -12.22 -0.84 -20.69
C ALA A 115 -11.64 0.43 -21.36
N PRO A 116 -12.30 0.95 -22.40
CA PRO A 116 -11.94 2.23 -23.00
C PRO A 116 -11.90 3.31 -21.93
N TYR A 117 -10.80 4.07 -21.87
CA TYR A 117 -10.64 5.14 -20.89
C TYR A 117 -11.15 6.46 -21.49
N PRO A 118 -11.89 7.31 -20.74
CA PRO A 118 -12.28 7.13 -19.34
C PRO A 118 -13.64 6.43 -19.15
N GLN A 119 -13.83 5.80 -17.99
CA GLN A 119 -15.12 5.34 -17.48
C GLN A 119 -15.41 5.96 -16.10
N PRO A 120 -16.69 6.14 -15.71
CA PRO A 120 -17.05 6.73 -14.42
C PRO A 120 -16.37 6.07 -13.20
N TYR A 121 -16.29 4.75 -13.21
CA TYR A 121 -15.66 3.97 -12.13
C TYR A 121 -14.13 4.01 -12.17
N GLN A 122 -13.50 4.67 -13.14
CA GLN A 122 -12.05 4.87 -13.22
C GLN A 122 -11.64 6.25 -12.66
N TYR A 123 -12.59 7.19 -12.50
CA TYR A 123 -12.33 8.53 -11.95
C TYR A 123 -12.00 8.57 -10.46
N ASN A 124 -11.94 7.42 -9.78
CA ASN A 124 -11.42 7.34 -8.42
C ASN A 124 -10.10 6.59 -8.34
N ALA A 125 -9.56 6.15 -9.47
CA ALA A 125 -8.36 5.35 -9.49
C ALA A 125 -7.11 6.21 -9.27
N ILE A 126 -6.13 5.64 -8.55
CA ILE A 126 -4.96 6.39 -8.08
C ILE A 126 -3.63 5.74 -8.46
N THR A 127 -3.65 4.73 -9.33
CA THR A 127 -2.50 3.87 -9.62
C THR A 127 -1.68 4.37 -10.80
N VAL A 128 -0.45 3.86 -10.91
CA VAL A 128 0.45 4.13 -12.06
C VAL A 128 -0.23 3.73 -13.36
N PHE A 129 -0.92 2.59 -13.38
CA PHE A 129 -1.70 2.13 -14.53
C PHE A 129 -2.73 3.16 -15.00
N PHE A 130 -3.60 3.66 -14.11
CA PHE A 130 -4.64 4.60 -14.50
C PHE A 130 -4.09 5.98 -14.85
N THR A 131 -3.01 6.42 -14.22
CA THR A 131 -2.28 7.63 -14.65
C THR A 131 -1.75 7.47 -16.08
N ALA A 132 -1.14 6.32 -16.42
CA ALA A 132 -0.67 6.05 -17.78
C ALA A 132 -1.84 6.08 -18.80
N ARG A 133 -2.96 5.44 -18.47
CA ARG A 133 -4.18 5.47 -19.30
C ARG A 133 -4.71 6.90 -19.49
N ALA A 134 -4.71 7.71 -18.44
CA ALA A 134 -5.20 9.09 -18.47
C ALA A 134 -4.37 10.04 -19.33
N ILE A 135 -3.06 9.80 -19.47
CA ILE A 135 -2.19 10.57 -20.38
C ILE A 135 -2.17 10.00 -21.81
N GLY A 136 -3.06 9.04 -22.12
CA GLY A 136 -3.28 8.53 -23.47
C GLY A 136 -2.52 7.26 -23.84
N LEU A 137 -1.83 6.59 -22.91
CA LEU A 137 -1.16 5.32 -23.22
C LEU A 137 -2.17 4.19 -23.50
N GLY A 138 -1.89 3.40 -24.53
CA GLY A 138 -2.58 2.13 -24.79
C GLY A 138 -2.38 1.11 -23.67
N LEU A 139 -3.19 0.05 -23.67
CA LEU A 139 -3.20 -0.97 -22.59
C LEU A 139 -1.82 -1.59 -22.36
N ALA A 140 -1.15 -2.02 -23.44
CA ALA A 140 0.16 -2.65 -23.35
C ALA A 140 1.20 -1.73 -22.70
N ALA A 141 1.23 -0.45 -23.10
CA ALA A 141 2.16 0.54 -22.52
C ALA A 141 1.81 0.84 -21.06
N ALA A 142 0.53 0.98 -20.71
CA ALA A 142 0.08 1.21 -19.33
C ALA A 142 0.44 0.03 -18.40
N TYR A 143 0.24 -1.21 -18.85
CA TYR A 143 0.70 -2.39 -18.13
C TYR A 143 2.23 -2.46 -18.02
N GLY A 144 2.96 -2.07 -19.07
CA GLY A 144 4.42 -2.01 -19.05
C GLY A 144 4.96 -1.05 -17.99
N VAL A 145 4.44 0.19 -17.94
CA VAL A 145 4.84 1.18 -16.93
C VAL A 145 4.46 0.72 -15.53
N GLN A 146 3.26 0.15 -15.36
CA GLN A 146 2.85 -0.42 -14.07
C GLN A 146 3.74 -1.58 -13.64
N ALA A 147 4.13 -2.48 -14.55
CA ALA A 147 5.02 -3.60 -14.24
C ALA A 147 6.39 -3.10 -13.75
N VAL A 148 6.93 -2.05 -14.37
CA VAL A 148 8.15 -1.37 -13.89
C VAL A 148 7.95 -0.84 -12.46
N ALA A 149 6.85 -0.13 -12.19
CA ALA A 149 6.56 0.39 -10.85
C ALA A 149 6.42 -0.73 -9.81
N THR A 150 5.77 -1.84 -10.16
CA THR A 150 5.65 -3.02 -9.30
C THR A 150 7.00 -3.66 -9.01
N VAL A 151 7.84 -3.88 -10.03
CA VAL A 151 9.19 -4.47 -9.87
C VAL A 151 10.09 -3.58 -9.02
N VAL A 152 10.09 -2.27 -9.27
CA VAL A 152 10.85 -1.30 -8.45
C VAL A 152 10.36 -1.33 -7.00
N SER A 153 9.05 -1.35 -6.77
CA SER A 153 8.48 -1.42 -5.43
C SER A 153 8.85 -2.71 -4.70
N ILE A 154 8.86 -3.85 -5.40
CA ILE A 154 9.34 -5.14 -4.88
C ILE A 154 10.83 -5.05 -4.53
N ALA A 155 11.67 -4.55 -5.42
CA ALA A 155 13.11 -4.43 -5.19
C ALA A 155 13.41 -3.56 -3.96
N VAL A 156 12.72 -2.42 -3.83
CA VAL A 156 12.83 -1.54 -2.66
C VAL A 156 12.32 -2.24 -1.39
N ALA A 157 11.20 -2.94 -1.45
CA ALA A 157 10.67 -3.69 -0.30
C ALA A 157 11.65 -4.78 0.16
N VAL A 158 12.20 -5.57 -0.77
CA VAL A 158 13.23 -6.57 -0.46
C VAL A 158 14.45 -5.89 0.18
N TRP A 159 14.93 -4.79 -0.41
CA TRP A 159 16.06 -4.03 0.14
C TRP A 159 15.79 -3.53 1.56
N LEU A 160 14.60 -2.99 1.84
CA LEU A 160 14.21 -2.46 3.16
C LEU A 160 14.18 -3.54 4.25
N TRP A 161 13.67 -4.71 3.90
CA TRP A 161 13.42 -5.79 4.86
C TRP A 161 14.58 -6.77 4.98
N TRP A 162 15.60 -6.63 4.14
CA TRP A 162 16.83 -7.42 4.23
C TRP A 162 17.55 -7.21 5.58
N PRO A 163 18.14 -8.25 6.19
CA PRO A 163 18.92 -8.12 7.42
C PRO A 163 20.11 -7.18 7.27
N GLY A 164 20.51 -6.52 8.37
CA GLY A 164 21.69 -5.64 8.41
C GLY A 164 21.48 -4.22 7.87
N ARG A 165 20.25 -3.87 7.45
CA ARG A 165 19.93 -2.52 6.98
C ARG A 165 19.68 -1.55 8.14
N GLN A 166 20.36 -0.40 8.11
CA GLN A 166 20.17 0.72 9.05
C GLN A 166 18.89 1.51 8.75
N VAL A 167 17.75 0.83 8.78
CA VAL A 167 16.41 1.42 8.58
C VAL A 167 15.54 1.00 9.76
N SER A 168 14.97 1.98 10.45
CA SER A 168 14.11 1.69 11.60
C SER A 168 12.88 0.89 11.18
N HIS A 169 12.35 0.06 12.09
CA HIS A 169 11.18 -0.77 11.76
C HIS A 169 9.98 0.07 11.32
N GLN A 170 9.74 1.21 11.98
CA GLN A 170 8.63 2.10 11.65
C GLN A 170 8.75 2.68 10.23
N GLU A 171 9.97 3.00 9.77
CA GLU A 171 10.21 3.45 8.39
C GLU A 171 9.98 2.34 7.37
N ARG A 172 10.38 1.09 7.69
CA ARG A 172 10.09 -0.07 6.82
C ARG A 172 8.58 -0.23 6.64
N VAL A 173 7.81 -0.13 7.71
CA VAL A 173 6.34 -0.22 7.69
C VAL A 173 5.74 0.92 6.85
N ALA A 174 6.09 2.18 7.17
CA ALA A 174 5.55 3.35 6.48
C ALA A 174 5.87 3.34 4.98
N LEU A 175 7.12 3.05 4.59
CA LEU A 175 7.52 3.01 3.19
C LEU A 175 6.85 1.86 2.44
N THR A 176 6.72 0.68 3.08
CA THR A 176 6.02 -0.46 2.46
C THR A 176 4.55 -0.13 2.20
N ALA A 177 3.88 0.59 3.10
CA ALA A 177 2.49 1.03 2.90
C ALA A 177 2.35 2.00 1.71
N VAL A 178 3.29 2.92 1.53
CA VAL A 178 3.34 3.82 0.36
C VAL A 178 3.60 3.03 -0.93
N LEU A 179 4.59 2.13 -0.92
CA LEU A 179 4.95 1.29 -2.07
C LEU A 179 3.82 0.34 -2.47
N ALA A 180 3.00 -0.13 -1.54
CA ALA A 180 1.88 -1.02 -1.84
C ALA A 180 0.87 -0.37 -2.82
N ILE A 181 0.64 0.94 -2.71
CA ILE A 181 -0.21 1.72 -3.64
C ILE A 181 0.44 1.83 -5.02
N LEU A 182 1.76 2.01 -5.08
CA LEU A 182 2.50 2.09 -6.34
C LEU A 182 2.60 0.74 -7.05
N ALA A 183 2.67 -0.34 -6.28
CA ALA A 183 2.86 -1.69 -6.79
C ALA A 183 1.58 -2.29 -7.38
N THR A 184 0.40 -1.82 -7.01
CA THR A 184 -0.87 -2.37 -7.51
C THR A 184 -1.35 -1.64 -8.76
N PRO A 185 -1.79 -2.35 -9.82
CA PRO A 185 -2.53 -1.74 -10.93
C PRO A 185 -3.93 -1.27 -10.51
N TYR A 186 -4.47 -1.83 -9.42
CA TYR A 186 -5.84 -1.63 -8.95
C TYR A 186 -5.83 -0.97 -7.58
N GLY A 187 -6.31 0.26 -7.49
CA GLY A 187 -6.32 1.03 -6.25
C GLY A 187 -7.07 2.34 -6.42
N TYR A 188 -7.82 2.70 -5.39
CA TYR A 188 -8.76 3.82 -5.44
C TYR A 188 -8.54 4.81 -4.31
N THR A 189 -9.13 6.00 -4.41
CA THR A 189 -9.05 7.06 -3.40
C THR A 189 -9.41 6.57 -2.00
N TYR A 190 -10.37 5.65 -1.85
CA TYR A 190 -10.73 5.07 -0.55
C TYR A 190 -9.69 4.10 0.03
N ASP A 191 -8.75 3.59 -0.77
CA ASP A 191 -7.66 2.73 -0.31
C ASP A 191 -6.46 3.55 0.23
N THR A 192 -6.50 4.89 0.13
CA THR A 192 -5.41 5.79 0.57
C THR A 192 -5.28 5.96 2.08
N ILE A 193 -6.11 5.28 2.90
CA ILE A 193 -5.97 5.34 4.36
C ILE A 193 -4.57 4.88 4.78
N GLY A 194 -4.00 3.87 4.10
CA GLY A 194 -2.61 3.45 4.33
C GLY A 194 -1.59 4.56 4.10
N LEU A 195 -1.81 5.40 3.10
CA LEU A 195 -0.98 6.58 2.83
C LEU A 195 -1.10 7.61 3.95
N ALA A 196 -2.33 7.89 4.43
CA ALA A 196 -2.56 8.80 5.54
C ALA A 196 -1.86 8.30 6.83
N VAL A 197 -1.99 7.00 7.16
CA VAL A 197 -1.26 6.41 8.28
C VAL A 197 0.25 6.58 8.12
N ALA A 198 0.80 6.32 6.93
CA ALA A 198 2.23 6.51 6.68
C ALA A 198 2.67 7.98 6.90
N VAL A 199 1.89 8.95 6.43
CA VAL A 199 2.14 10.38 6.66
C VAL A 199 2.10 10.74 8.15
N ALA A 200 1.12 10.22 8.91
CA ALA A 200 1.06 10.42 10.35
C ALA A 200 2.27 9.81 11.08
N MET A 201 2.68 8.59 10.69
CA MET A 201 3.89 7.97 11.23
C MET A 201 5.13 8.84 10.95
N LEU A 202 5.28 9.35 9.73
CA LEU A 202 6.39 10.25 9.36
C LEU A 202 6.40 11.54 10.18
N ALA A 203 5.23 12.13 10.41
CA ALA A 203 5.11 13.31 11.25
C ALA A 203 5.54 13.04 12.70
N ALA A 204 5.22 11.86 13.24
CA ALA A 204 5.56 11.45 14.60
C ALA A 204 7.04 11.04 14.76
N MET A 205 7.64 10.43 13.73
CA MET A 205 9.03 9.95 13.77
C MET A 205 10.07 11.06 13.53
N THR A 206 9.67 12.16 12.86
CA THR A 206 10.62 13.22 12.48
C THR A 206 10.61 14.33 13.52
N SER A 207 11.77 14.65 14.11
CA SER A 207 11.89 15.72 15.13
C SER A 207 11.51 17.11 14.62
N ARG A 208 11.81 17.41 13.35
CA ARG A 208 11.39 18.63 12.64
C ARG A 208 10.72 18.26 11.32
N PRO A 209 9.46 17.80 11.36
CA PRO A 209 8.79 17.32 10.15
C PRO A 209 8.55 18.49 9.19
N PRO A 210 8.71 18.31 7.87
CA PRO A 210 8.33 19.32 6.89
C PRO A 210 6.79 19.43 6.85
N ARG A 211 6.22 20.19 7.80
CA ARG A 211 4.78 20.22 8.10
C ARG A 211 3.91 20.53 6.87
N LEU A 212 4.33 21.51 6.05
CA LEU A 212 3.59 21.87 4.83
C LEU A 212 3.53 20.70 3.84
N MET A 213 4.67 20.03 3.62
CA MET A 213 4.76 18.87 2.74
C MET A 213 3.87 17.72 3.23
N LEU A 214 3.93 17.39 4.52
CA LEU A 214 3.09 16.34 5.11
C LEU A 214 1.61 16.72 5.10
N ALA A 215 1.26 17.99 5.31
CA ALA A 215 -0.12 18.47 5.21
C ALA A 215 -0.67 18.33 3.77
N VAL A 216 0.11 18.67 2.75
CA VAL A 216 -0.26 18.43 1.34
C VAL A 216 -0.49 16.95 1.08
N CYS A 217 0.40 16.08 1.55
CA CYS A 217 0.25 14.63 1.38
C CYS A 217 -0.97 14.08 2.13
N TRP A 218 -1.26 14.61 3.33
CA TRP A 218 -2.39 14.22 4.16
C TRP A 218 -3.74 14.62 3.54
N LEU A 219 -3.81 15.81 2.94
CA LEU A 219 -5.01 16.32 2.28
C LEU A 219 -5.19 15.75 0.87
N TRP A 220 -4.16 15.11 0.32
CA TRP A 220 -4.18 14.65 -1.05
C TRP A 220 -5.31 13.69 -1.43
N PRO A 221 -5.71 12.70 -0.62
CA PRO A 221 -6.86 11.87 -0.94
C PRO A 221 -8.14 12.65 -1.24
N PHE A 222 -8.30 13.81 -0.59
CA PHE A 222 -9.41 14.73 -0.86
C PHE A 222 -9.21 15.49 -2.16
N VAL A 223 -8.08 16.16 -2.29
CA VAL A 223 -7.76 17.00 -3.45
C VAL A 223 -7.71 16.17 -4.73
N GLY A 224 -7.04 15.03 -4.69
CA GLY A 224 -6.88 14.10 -5.81
C GLY A 224 -8.22 13.62 -6.36
N HIS A 225 -9.24 13.45 -5.52
CA HIS A 225 -10.59 13.09 -5.98
C HIS A 225 -11.20 14.14 -6.93
N PHE A 226 -11.00 15.43 -6.64
CA PHE A 226 -11.49 16.50 -7.52
C PHE A 226 -10.70 16.55 -8.84
N PHE A 227 -9.39 16.31 -8.79
CA PHE A 227 -8.57 16.23 -10.02
C PHE A 227 -8.99 15.06 -10.90
N THR A 228 -9.20 13.88 -10.31
CA THR A 228 -9.59 12.68 -11.07
C THR A 228 -10.99 12.81 -11.65
N TRP A 229 -11.93 13.46 -10.94
CA TRP A 229 -13.25 13.84 -11.49
C TRP A 229 -13.16 14.89 -12.60
N GLY A 230 -12.16 15.77 -12.54
CA GLY A 230 -11.83 16.69 -13.65
C GLY A 230 -11.13 16.02 -14.83
N GLY A 231 -10.93 14.70 -14.81
CA GLY A 231 -10.25 13.94 -15.87
C GLY A 231 -8.74 13.78 -15.70
N TYR A 232 -8.16 14.34 -14.63
CA TYR A 232 -6.71 14.31 -14.37
C TYR A 232 -6.36 13.23 -13.35
N CYS A 233 -5.91 12.05 -13.79
CA CYS A 233 -5.39 11.01 -12.90
C CYS A 233 -3.97 11.28 -12.41
N VAL A 234 -3.79 12.33 -11.62
CA VAL A 234 -2.50 12.72 -11.02
C VAL A 234 -2.28 12.14 -9.62
N ALA A 235 -3.24 11.38 -9.10
CA ALA A 235 -3.25 10.90 -7.71
C ALA A 235 -2.00 10.08 -7.33
N VAL A 236 -1.34 9.43 -8.29
CA VAL A 236 -0.11 8.66 -8.08
C VAL A 236 1.12 9.51 -7.73
N LEU A 237 1.09 10.82 -8.01
CA LEU A 237 2.25 11.71 -7.81
C LEU A 237 2.65 11.83 -6.32
N ILE A 238 1.68 11.82 -5.41
CA ILE A 238 1.97 11.90 -3.96
C ILE A 238 2.63 10.63 -3.41
N PRO A 239 2.12 9.40 -3.65
CA PRO A 239 2.85 8.22 -3.20
C PRO A 239 4.23 8.09 -3.87
N LEU A 240 4.39 8.50 -5.14
CA LEU A 240 5.72 8.56 -5.80
C LEU A 240 6.66 9.54 -5.09
N PHE A 241 6.19 10.76 -4.83
CA PHE A 241 6.96 11.79 -4.14
C PHE A 241 7.35 11.36 -2.73
N LEU A 242 6.40 10.81 -1.95
CA LEU A 242 6.66 10.33 -0.59
C LEU A 242 7.68 9.19 -0.58
N ALA A 243 7.55 8.21 -1.48
CA ALA A 243 8.49 7.11 -1.60
C ALA A 243 9.91 7.62 -1.92
N ALA A 244 10.03 8.54 -2.91
CA ALA A 244 11.30 9.14 -3.29
C ALA A 244 11.93 9.94 -2.15
N TRP A 245 11.14 10.78 -1.46
CA TRP A 245 11.59 11.57 -0.32
C TRP A 245 12.07 10.69 0.84
N MET A 246 11.31 9.64 1.18
CA MET A 246 11.70 8.69 2.22
C MET A 246 13.02 7.99 1.87
N LEU A 247 13.14 7.46 0.65
CA LEU A 247 14.37 6.79 0.18
C LEU A 247 15.57 7.73 0.23
N PHE A 248 15.41 8.97 -0.24
CA PHE A 248 16.46 9.98 -0.17
C PHE A 248 16.86 10.29 1.29
N SER A 249 15.90 10.41 2.19
CA SER A 249 16.15 10.65 3.61
C SER A 249 16.91 9.49 4.27
N ILE A 250 16.57 8.24 3.94
CA ILE A 250 17.25 7.05 4.45
C ILE A 250 18.68 6.97 3.91
N TRP A 251 18.85 7.20 2.60
CA TRP A 251 20.16 7.15 1.95
C TRP A 251 21.11 8.23 2.47
N THR A 252 20.64 9.47 2.62
CA THR A 252 21.46 10.57 3.15
C THR A 252 21.90 10.34 4.59
N ARG A 253 21.05 9.74 5.45
CA ARG A 253 21.45 9.34 6.81
C ARG A 253 22.47 8.22 6.82
N SER A 254 22.28 7.21 5.96
CA SER A 254 23.23 6.09 5.83
C SER A 254 24.62 6.57 5.41
N ARG A 255 24.71 7.48 4.43
CA ARG A 255 26.00 8.07 4.01
C ARG A 255 26.65 8.93 5.09
N LYS A 256 25.86 9.69 5.85
CA LYS A 256 26.41 10.49 6.96
C LYS A 256 27.04 9.59 8.02
N ALA A 257 26.39 8.48 8.37
CA ALA A 257 26.92 7.51 9.32
C ALA A 257 28.22 6.84 8.83
N GLU A 258 28.32 6.53 7.54
CA GLU A 258 29.56 6.01 6.92
C GLU A 258 30.71 7.02 6.98
N VAL A 259 30.43 8.31 6.74
CA VAL A 259 31.45 9.37 6.69
C VAL A 259 31.91 9.82 8.08
N SER A 260 31.04 9.79 9.10
CA SER A 260 31.39 10.23 10.46
C SER A 260 32.27 9.25 11.23
N GLY A 261 32.48 8.02 10.75
CA GLY A 261 33.32 7.02 11.42
C GLY A 261 32.85 6.63 12.83
N GLU A 262 31.65 7.04 13.23
CA GLU A 262 31.07 6.69 14.53
C GLU A 262 30.78 5.18 14.57
N PRO A 263 31.29 4.45 15.58
CA PRO A 263 30.97 3.05 15.72
C PRO A 263 29.46 2.87 15.92
N SER A 264 28.90 2.00 15.09
CA SER A 264 27.54 1.47 15.16
C SER A 264 27.08 1.26 16.60
N LEU A 265 26.11 2.06 17.07
CA LEU A 265 25.34 1.73 18.27
C LEU A 265 24.45 0.54 17.95
N ALA A 266 24.97 -0.65 18.30
CA ALA A 266 24.29 -1.93 18.28
C ALA A 266 23.04 -1.96 19.18
#